data_AF-A0ABD5SSR4-F1
#
_entry.id   AF-A0ABD5SSR4-F1
#
_cell.length_a   1.000
_cell.length_b   1.000
_cell.length_c   1.000
_cell.angle_alpha   90.00
_cell.angle_beta   90.00
_cell.angle_gamma   90.00
#
_symmetry.space_group_name_H-M   'P 1'
#
loop_
_entity.id
_entity.type
_entity.pdbx_description
1 polymer ?
#
loop_
_entity_poly.entity_id
_entity_poly.type
_entity_poly.pdbx_seq_one_letter_code
_entity_poly.pdbx_strand_id
1 'polypeptide(L)'
;MSATGETTNEEPVRAAPVDATERRGGWDPDIDARMAALESPVRDVLEYSLETLAEADRITLVPDAHYPFHPSSGMVTDPAVIGSIVARLQRRTDADIAVAGASDERISVDRTAEYLGYATLLERFDAEFVDLANEPRTDDIRAVDGTPMALSVPERLAESTVIVVPSLRPTEDGPVAGAMRTLATLVDSTADP
;
A
#
# COMPACT_ATOMS: atom_id res chain seq x y z
N MET A 1 -7.42 -53.47 34.70
CA MET A 1 -7.22 -52.01 34.80
C MET A 1 -6.42 -51.60 33.59
N SER A 2 -7.08 -51.01 32.60
CA SER A 2 -6.44 -50.45 31.40
C SER A 2 -5.97 -49.03 31.72
N ALA A 3 -4.72 -48.73 31.43
CA ALA A 3 -4.23 -47.36 31.34
C ALA A 3 -3.83 -47.13 29.88
N THR A 4 -4.65 -46.33 29.19
CA THR A 4 -4.41 -45.80 27.85
C THR A 4 -3.26 -44.80 27.94
N GLY A 5 -2.12 -45.13 27.33
CA GLY A 5 -1.02 -44.19 27.11
C GLY A 5 -1.24 -43.48 25.79
N GLU A 6 -1.69 -42.24 25.86
CA GLU A 6 -1.84 -41.33 24.74
C GLU A 6 -0.43 -40.88 24.29
N THR A 7 0.02 -41.34 23.13
CA THR A 7 1.26 -40.87 22.51
C THR A 7 0.98 -39.58 21.76
N THR A 8 1.29 -38.45 22.37
CA THR A 8 1.38 -37.16 21.70
C THR A 8 2.51 -37.23 20.67
N ASN A 9 2.13 -37.19 19.40
CA ASN A 9 3.06 -37.15 18.28
C ASN A 9 3.53 -35.69 18.12
N GLU A 10 4.53 -35.28 18.91
CA GLU A 10 5.23 -34.01 18.71
C GLU A 10 6.24 -34.20 17.57
N GLU A 11 5.79 -34.05 16.32
CA GLU A 11 6.72 -33.86 15.21
C GLU A 11 7.47 -32.53 15.41
N PRO A 12 8.81 -32.54 15.52
CA PRO A 12 9.56 -31.31 15.64
C PRO A 12 9.43 -30.54 14.32
N VAL A 13 8.80 -29.36 14.39
CA VAL A 13 8.75 -28.39 13.29
C VAL A 13 10.20 -28.08 12.88
N ARG A 14 10.64 -28.66 11.76
CA ARG A 14 11.94 -28.35 11.18
C ARG A 14 11.84 -26.98 10.53
N ALA A 15 12.33 -25.96 11.24
CA ALA A 15 12.59 -24.66 10.65
C ALA A 15 13.59 -24.84 9.49
N ALA A 16 13.23 -24.36 8.31
CA ALA A 16 14.14 -24.27 7.19
C ALA A 16 15.34 -23.40 7.58
N PRO A 17 16.58 -23.78 7.22
CA PRO A 17 17.75 -22.98 7.53
C PRO A 17 17.70 -21.67 6.73
N VAL A 18 17.41 -20.57 7.43
CA VAL A 18 17.57 -19.20 6.91
C VAL A 18 19.06 -18.86 6.84
N ASP A 19 19.47 -18.32 5.69
CA ASP A 19 20.86 -18.01 5.38
C ASP A 19 21.39 -16.90 6.29
N ALA A 20 22.70 -16.83 6.51
CA ALA A 20 23.27 -15.90 7.50
C ALA A 20 23.02 -14.41 7.18
N THR A 21 22.78 -14.09 5.92
CA THR A 21 22.36 -12.79 5.40
C THR A 21 20.92 -12.44 5.76
N GLU A 22 20.02 -13.42 5.87
CA GLU A 22 18.62 -13.22 6.26
C GLU A 22 18.46 -12.96 7.76
N ARG A 23 19.44 -13.35 8.59
CA ARG A 23 19.42 -13.09 10.05
C ARG A 23 19.55 -11.60 10.41
N ARG A 24 19.94 -10.76 9.45
CA ARG A 24 19.91 -9.30 9.58
C ARG A 24 18.76 -8.65 8.79
N GLY A 25 17.71 -9.40 8.45
CA GLY A 25 16.38 -8.85 8.12
C GLY A 25 16.31 -7.72 7.07
N GLY A 26 17.34 -7.56 6.24
CA GLY A 26 17.39 -6.54 5.20
C GLY A 26 16.79 -7.15 3.96
N TRP A 27 15.49 -6.94 3.75
CA TRP A 27 14.93 -7.03 2.43
C TRP A 27 15.54 -5.92 1.59
N ASP A 28 16.50 -6.31 0.76
CA ASP A 28 17.10 -5.49 -0.28
C ASP A 28 16.62 -6.02 -1.63
N PRO A 29 15.33 -5.82 -1.97
CA PRO A 29 14.86 -6.19 -3.27
C PRO A 29 15.57 -5.29 -4.28
N ASP A 30 15.92 -5.86 -5.43
CA ASP A 30 16.28 -5.05 -6.59
C ASP A 30 15.04 -4.23 -7.00
N ILE A 31 14.92 -3.04 -6.41
CA ILE A 31 13.76 -2.16 -6.53
C ILE A 31 13.61 -1.68 -7.98
N ASP A 32 14.73 -1.54 -8.70
CA ASP A 32 14.74 -1.12 -10.10
C ASP A 32 14.17 -2.23 -10.99
N ALA A 33 14.60 -3.48 -10.78
CA ALA A 33 14.04 -4.62 -11.50
C ALA A 33 12.53 -4.78 -11.21
N ARG A 34 12.10 -4.56 -9.96
CA ARG A 34 10.68 -4.63 -9.59
C ARG A 34 9.87 -3.49 -10.22
N MET A 35 10.36 -2.26 -10.17
CA MET A 35 9.72 -1.12 -10.80
C MET A 35 9.62 -1.30 -12.32
N ALA A 36 10.67 -1.80 -12.96
CA ALA A 36 10.66 -2.12 -14.38
C ALA A 36 9.59 -3.19 -14.72
N ALA A 37 9.44 -4.21 -13.87
CA ALA A 37 8.39 -5.22 -14.04
C ALA A 37 6.97 -4.67 -13.85
N LEU A 38 6.81 -3.63 -13.02
CA LEU A 38 5.53 -3.01 -12.68
C LEU A 38 5.14 -1.82 -13.56
N GLU A 39 6.06 -1.31 -14.39
CA GLU A 39 5.81 -0.12 -15.21
C GLU A 39 4.60 -0.30 -16.15
N SER A 40 4.54 -1.38 -16.93
CA SER A 40 3.43 -1.63 -17.85
C SER A 40 2.09 -1.80 -17.13
N PRO A 41 1.94 -2.67 -16.11
CA PRO A 41 0.64 -2.82 -15.44
C PRO A 41 0.21 -1.53 -14.73
N VAL A 42 1.12 -0.78 -14.11
CA VAL A 42 0.79 0.52 -13.51
C VAL A 42 0.38 1.53 -14.58
N ARG A 43 1.05 1.53 -15.74
CA ARG A 43 0.65 2.35 -16.88
C ARG A 43 -0.80 2.08 -17.27
N ASP A 44 -1.12 0.81 -17.49
CA ASP A 44 -2.41 0.38 -18.04
C ASP A 44 -3.56 0.68 -17.07
N VAL A 45 -3.33 0.54 -15.76
CA VAL A 45 -4.32 0.91 -14.74
C VAL A 45 -4.53 2.43 -14.68
N LEU A 46 -3.44 3.21 -14.68
CA LEU A 46 -3.53 4.67 -14.51
C LEU A 46 -3.99 5.40 -15.78
N GLU A 47 -3.80 4.83 -16.98
CA GLU A 47 -4.11 5.50 -18.25
C GLU A 47 -5.55 6.06 -18.28
N TYR A 48 -6.52 5.31 -17.75
CA TYR A 48 -7.93 5.72 -17.72
C TYR A 48 -8.20 6.94 -16.85
N SER A 49 -7.35 7.21 -15.87
CA SER A 49 -7.50 8.33 -14.93
C SER A 49 -6.52 9.45 -15.19
N LEU A 50 -5.62 9.32 -16.18
CA LEU A 50 -4.53 10.27 -16.39
C LEU A 50 -5.01 11.69 -16.69
N GLU A 51 -6.09 11.85 -17.46
CA GLU A 51 -6.63 13.19 -17.77
C GLU A 51 -7.09 13.90 -16.50
N THR A 52 -7.86 13.22 -15.65
CA THR A 52 -8.30 13.75 -14.35
C THR A 52 -7.12 14.01 -13.41
N LEU A 53 -6.13 13.12 -13.40
CA LEU A 53 -4.94 13.28 -12.55
C LEU A 53 -4.02 14.41 -13.03
N ALA A 54 -4.01 14.71 -14.33
CA ALA A 54 -3.22 15.80 -14.89
C ALA A 54 -3.75 17.19 -14.51
N GLU A 55 -5.02 17.29 -14.12
CA GLU A 55 -5.63 18.53 -13.62
C GLU A 55 -5.42 18.73 -12.11
N ALA A 56 -4.89 17.73 -11.40
CA ALA A 56 -4.70 17.81 -9.96
C ALA A 56 -3.45 18.62 -9.59
N ASP A 57 -3.60 19.61 -8.71
CA ASP A 57 -2.46 20.36 -8.15
C ASP A 57 -1.67 19.52 -7.12
N ARG A 58 -2.37 18.61 -6.42
CA ARG A 58 -1.81 17.73 -5.39
C ARG A 58 -2.36 16.30 -5.51
N ILE A 59 -1.47 15.32 -5.40
CA ILE A 59 -1.83 13.90 -5.39
C ILE A 59 -1.24 13.24 -4.15
N THR A 60 -2.07 12.56 -3.36
CA THR A 60 -1.62 11.78 -2.20
C THR A 60 -1.89 10.30 -2.44
N LEU A 61 -0.82 9.50 -2.46
CA LEU A 61 -0.86 8.04 -2.52
C LEU A 61 -0.97 7.47 -1.11
N VAL A 62 -1.97 6.62 -0.85
CA VAL A 62 -2.18 5.99 0.46
C VAL A 62 -1.95 4.50 0.35
N PRO A 63 -0.72 3.99 0.55
CA PRO A 63 -0.44 2.58 0.57
C PRO A 63 -1.05 1.88 1.79
N ASP A 64 -1.41 0.61 1.63
CA ASP A 64 -1.56 -0.32 2.75
C ASP A 64 -0.16 -0.60 3.35
N ALA A 65 0.25 0.19 4.35
CA ALA A 65 1.58 0.14 4.95
C ALA A 65 1.47 0.03 6.47
N HIS A 66 1.89 -1.11 7.02
CA HIS A 66 1.85 -1.34 8.46
C HIS A 66 2.95 -2.29 8.93
N TYR A 67 3.60 -1.95 10.04
CA TYR A 67 4.56 -2.82 10.73
C TYR A 67 3.82 -3.89 11.56
N PRO A 68 4.36 -5.12 11.75
CA PRO A 68 5.65 -5.64 11.28
C PRO A 68 5.57 -6.41 9.95
N PHE A 69 4.53 -6.20 9.16
CA PHE A 69 4.33 -7.02 7.96
C PHE A 69 5.33 -6.66 6.87
N HIS A 70 5.77 -7.68 6.15
CA HIS A 70 6.86 -7.57 5.20
C HIS A 70 6.32 -7.54 3.75
N PRO A 71 6.87 -6.72 2.82
CA PRO A 71 6.36 -6.63 1.45
C PRO A 71 6.31 -7.97 0.71
N SER A 72 7.28 -8.86 0.97
CA SER A 72 7.30 -10.21 0.37
C SER A 72 6.11 -11.09 0.78
N SER A 73 5.40 -10.76 1.87
CA SER A 73 4.21 -11.49 2.30
C SER A 73 2.94 -11.11 1.51
N GLY A 74 2.98 -10.01 0.75
CA GLY A 74 1.80 -9.45 0.10
C GLY A 74 0.76 -8.84 1.05
N MET A 75 1.07 -8.75 2.36
CA MET A 75 0.20 -8.15 3.38
C MET A 75 0.30 -6.63 3.45
N VAL A 76 1.30 -6.04 2.79
CA VAL A 76 1.47 -4.60 2.64
C VAL A 76 1.69 -4.31 1.16
N THR A 77 1.46 -3.06 0.79
CA THR A 77 1.76 -2.56 -0.56
C THR A 77 3.26 -2.67 -0.81
N ASP A 78 3.61 -3.23 -1.96
CA ASP A 78 5.00 -3.29 -2.40
C ASP A 78 5.50 -1.88 -2.73
N PRO A 79 6.59 -1.40 -2.13
CA PRO A 79 7.17 -0.10 -2.46
C PRO A 79 7.42 0.11 -3.95
N ALA A 80 7.76 -0.95 -4.71
CA ALA A 80 7.96 -0.84 -6.15
C ALA A 80 6.69 -0.41 -6.92
N VAL A 81 5.50 -0.73 -6.40
CA VAL A 81 4.22 -0.26 -6.96
C VAL A 81 4.12 1.25 -6.77
N ILE A 82 4.38 1.75 -5.56
CA ILE A 82 4.40 3.18 -5.27
C ILE A 82 5.42 3.90 -6.13
N GLY A 83 6.66 3.41 -6.20
CA GLY A 83 7.70 4.00 -7.03
C GLY A 83 7.31 4.07 -8.50
N SER A 84 6.66 3.04 -9.03
CA SER A 84 6.18 3.02 -10.42
C SER A 84 5.05 4.01 -10.67
N ILE A 85 4.15 4.20 -9.69
CA ILE A 85 3.08 5.20 -9.75
C ILE A 85 3.69 6.61 -9.72
N VAL A 86 4.54 6.91 -8.74
CA VAL A 86 5.21 8.22 -8.59
C VAL A 86 5.99 8.56 -9.86
N ALA A 87 6.82 7.64 -10.35
CA ALA A 87 7.61 7.84 -11.57
C ALA A 87 6.75 8.14 -12.80
N ARG A 88 5.54 7.57 -12.88
CA ARG A 88 4.61 7.83 -13.97
C ARG A 88 3.90 9.17 -13.82
N LEU A 89 3.43 9.49 -12.63
CA LEU A 89 2.74 10.76 -12.35
C LEU A 89 3.68 11.95 -12.59
N GLN A 90 4.92 11.91 -12.07
CA GLN A 90 5.91 12.97 -12.31
C GLN A 90 6.26 13.19 -13.79
N ARG A 91 6.06 12.17 -14.65
CA ARG A 91 6.27 12.32 -16.11
C ARG A 91 5.07 12.93 -16.83
N ARG A 92 3.92 13.02 -16.18
CA ARG A 92 2.62 13.31 -16.81
C ARG A 92 1.85 14.45 -16.16
N THR A 93 2.22 14.82 -14.94
CA THR A 93 1.57 15.87 -14.16
C THR A 93 2.64 16.74 -13.50
N ASP A 94 2.29 18.00 -13.23
CA ASP A 94 3.09 18.92 -12.42
C ASP A 94 2.61 18.93 -10.95
N ALA A 95 1.85 17.90 -10.56
CA ALA A 95 1.25 17.80 -9.23
C ALA A 95 2.32 17.58 -8.16
N ASP A 96 2.12 18.19 -6.98
CA ASP A 96 2.87 17.84 -5.77
C ASP A 96 2.40 16.45 -5.29
N ILE A 97 3.33 15.49 -5.26
CA ILE A 97 3.04 14.08 -5.00
C ILE A 97 3.57 13.69 -3.61
N ALA A 98 2.69 13.12 -2.79
CA ALA A 98 3.07 12.57 -1.49
C ALA A 98 2.62 11.11 -1.35
N VAL A 99 3.32 10.38 -0.48
CA VAL A 99 2.91 9.07 0.02
C VAL A 99 2.54 9.22 1.48
N ALA A 100 1.36 8.77 1.87
CA ALA A 100 0.85 9.02 3.21
C ALA A 100 0.70 7.72 4.02
N GLY A 101 1.11 7.78 5.28
CA GLY A 101 0.76 6.80 6.30
C GLY A 101 0.35 7.53 7.58
N ALA A 102 0.11 6.79 8.65
CA ALA A 102 -0.20 7.39 9.95
C ALA A 102 0.59 6.68 11.04
N SER A 103 1.24 7.46 11.89
CA SER A 103 1.78 6.96 13.16
C SER A 103 0.63 6.51 14.06
N ASP A 104 0.90 5.51 14.89
CA ASP A 104 0.05 5.13 16.01
C ASP A 104 0.81 5.27 17.35
N GLU A 105 0.12 4.94 18.44
CA GLU A 105 0.66 4.99 19.81
C GLU A 105 1.90 4.11 20.05
N ARG A 106 2.19 3.16 19.16
CA ARG A 106 3.27 2.18 19.30
C ARG A 106 4.36 2.34 18.24
N ILE A 107 4.00 2.80 17.05
CA ILE A 107 4.87 2.78 15.87
C ILE A 107 4.75 4.09 15.10
N SER A 108 5.89 4.77 14.92
CA SER A 108 5.96 5.92 14.04
C SER A 108 5.89 5.50 12.58
N VAL A 109 5.30 6.37 11.76
CA VAL A 109 5.23 6.17 10.32
C VAL A 109 6.62 6.14 9.70
N ASP A 110 7.57 6.97 10.18
CA ASP A 110 8.95 7.00 9.71
C ASP A 110 9.61 5.62 9.85
N ARG A 111 9.38 4.96 10.99
CA ARG A 111 9.90 3.61 11.23
C ARG A 111 9.28 2.59 10.29
N THR A 112 7.99 2.74 9.98
CA THR A 112 7.31 1.88 8.99
C THR A 112 7.85 2.14 7.59
N ALA A 113 8.05 3.40 7.20
CA ALA A 113 8.58 3.79 5.91
C ALA A 113 10.03 3.31 5.70
N GLU A 114 10.88 3.44 6.71
CA GLU A 114 12.24 2.89 6.71
C GLU A 114 12.23 1.37 6.61
N TYR A 115 11.45 0.69 7.46
CA TYR A 115 11.38 -0.78 7.50
C TYR A 115 10.88 -1.38 6.17
N LEU A 116 9.90 -0.74 5.54
CA LEU A 116 9.36 -1.19 4.27
C LEU A 116 10.19 -0.74 3.07
N GLY A 117 11.15 0.18 3.23
CA GLY A 117 11.98 0.72 2.15
C GLY A 117 11.37 1.88 1.37
N TYR A 118 10.28 2.47 1.86
CA TYR A 118 9.68 3.67 1.27
C TYR A 118 10.58 4.90 1.37
N ALA A 119 11.26 5.09 2.51
CA ALA A 119 12.11 6.25 2.72
C ALA A 119 13.22 6.34 1.64
N THR A 120 14.02 5.26 1.48
CA THR A 120 15.07 5.18 0.46
C THR A 120 14.54 5.24 -0.96
N LEU A 121 13.36 4.69 -1.23
CA LEU A 121 12.73 4.77 -2.55
C LEU A 121 12.37 6.21 -2.92
N LEU A 122 11.73 6.93 -1.99
CA LEU A 122 11.19 8.26 -2.25
C LEU A 122 12.27 9.33 -2.38
N GLU A 123 13.45 9.15 -1.79
CA GLU A 123 14.63 10.00 -2.04
C GLU A 123 15.00 10.14 -3.53
N ARG A 124 14.55 9.19 -4.38
CA ARG A 124 14.80 9.19 -5.82
C ARG A 124 13.82 10.07 -6.60
N PHE A 125 12.77 10.55 -5.94
CA PHE A 125 11.67 11.31 -6.52
C PHE A 125 11.49 12.61 -5.75
N ASP A 126 10.89 13.60 -6.41
CA ASP A 126 10.32 14.76 -5.72
C ASP A 126 8.99 14.36 -5.05
N ALA A 127 9.07 13.49 -4.05
CA ALA A 127 7.92 13.00 -3.29
C ALA A 127 8.34 12.66 -1.85
N GLU A 128 7.46 12.93 -0.89
CA GLU A 128 7.73 12.71 0.53
C GLU A 128 6.80 11.66 1.14
N PHE A 129 7.27 11.01 2.21
CA PHE A 129 6.42 10.16 3.05
C PHE A 129 5.88 10.98 4.22
N VAL A 130 4.56 11.13 4.31
CA VAL A 130 3.88 12.06 5.22
C VAL A 130 3.17 11.30 6.33
N ASP A 131 3.27 11.82 7.55
CA ASP A 131 2.50 11.35 8.70
C ASP A 131 1.17 12.09 8.84
N LEU A 132 0.09 11.46 8.43
CA LEU A 132 -1.27 11.99 8.57
C LEU A 132 -1.70 12.20 10.04
N ALA A 133 -1.00 11.58 11.01
CA ALA A 133 -1.27 11.83 12.42
C ALA A 133 -0.78 13.22 12.86
N ASN A 134 0.20 13.79 12.16
CA ASN A 134 0.78 15.11 12.46
C ASN A 134 0.23 16.22 11.56
N GLU A 135 -0.49 15.86 10.49
CA GLU A 135 -1.15 16.82 9.61
C GLU A 135 -2.28 17.57 10.34
N PRO A 136 -2.42 18.89 10.11
CA PRO A 136 -3.60 19.63 10.55
C PRO A 136 -4.88 18.99 10.04
N ARG A 137 -5.99 19.20 10.76
CA ARG A 137 -7.28 18.58 10.43
C ARG A 137 -8.32 19.64 10.13
N THR A 138 -9.09 19.39 9.09
CA THR A 138 -10.33 20.13 8.81
C THR A 138 -11.52 19.32 9.34
N ASP A 139 -12.37 20.01 10.10
CA ASP A 139 -13.63 19.47 10.60
C ASP A 139 -14.78 19.92 9.70
N ASP A 140 -15.65 18.99 9.33
CA ASP A 140 -16.79 19.26 8.45
C ASP A 140 -18.00 18.40 8.84
N ILE A 141 -19.20 18.83 8.47
CA ILE A 141 -20.43 18.06 8.64
C ILE A 141 -20.93 17.66 7.25
N ARG A 142 -20.88 16.37 6.94
CA ARG A 142 -21.36 15.82 5.67
C ARG A 142 -22.55 14.91 5.89
N ALA A 143 -23.53 14.97 4.99
CA ALA A 143 -24.65 14.05 5.01
C ALA A 143 -24.26 12.77 4.27
N VAL A 144 -24.33 11.63 4.97
CA VAL A 144 -24.23 10.29 4.38
C VAL A 144 -25.60 9.64 4.53
N ASP A 145 -26.24 9.30 3.41
CA ASP A 145 -27.62 8.79 3.39
C ASP A 145 -28.62 9.67 4.18
N GLY A 146 -28.44 10.99 4.08
CA GLY A 146 -29.27 11.98 4.78
C GLY A 146 -28.98 12.12 6.28
N THR A 147 -28.05 11.33 6.82
CA THR A 147 -27.62 11.42 8.22
C THR A 147 -26.42 12.36 8.31
N PRO A 148 -26.49 13.45 9.12
CA PRO A 148 -25.34 14.32 9.33
C PRO A 148 -24.27 13.57 10.11
N MET A 149 -23.07 13.51 9.55
CA MET A 149 -21.87 12.95 10.17
C MET A 149 -20.81 14.04 10.30
N ALA A 150 -20.32 14.23 11.53
CA ALA A 150 -19.13 15.04 11.75
C ALA A 150 -17.91 14.24 11.29
N LEU A 151 -17.13 14.82 10.39
CA LEU A 151 -15.89 14.29 9.86
C LEU A 151 -14.76 15.19 10.34
N SER A 152 -13.64 14.58 10.72
CA SER A 152 -12.38 15.27 10.94
C SER A 152 -11.37 14.57 10.05
N VAL A 153 -10.79 15.28 9.08
CA VAL A 153 -9.94 14.71 8.03
C VAL A 153 -8.63 15.51 7.97
N PRO A 154 -7.46 14.85 7.81
CA PRO A 154 -6.22 15.57 7.54
C PRO A 154 -6.36 16.51 6.34
N GLU A 155 -5.92 17.76 6.47
CA GLU A 155 -6.00 18.79 5.41
C GLU A 155 -5.41 18.28 4.10
N ARG A 156 -4.26 17.60 4.17
CA ARG A 156 -3.62 17.02 3.00
C ARG A 156 -4.52 16.06 2.23
N LEU A 157 -5.35 15.25 2.91
CA LEU A 157 -6.32 14.37 2.25
C LEU A 157 -7.55 15.11 1.74
N ALA A 158 -7.96 16.18 2.41
CA ALA A 158 -9.10 16.99 1.99
C ALA A 158 -8.78 17.85 0.75
N GLU A 159 -7.53 18.26 0.59
CA GLU A 159 -7.06 19.16 -0.48
C GLU A 159 -6.37 18.44 -1.64
N SER A 160 -6.16 17.12 -1.55
CA SER A 160 -5.48 16.34 -2.61
C SER A 160 -6.45 15.43 -3.36
N THR A 161 -6.08 15.11 -4.60
CA THR A 161 -6.59 13.89 -5.23
C THR A 161 -5.97 12.68 -4.53
N VAL A 162 -6.79 11.85 -3.89
CA VAL A 162 -6.32 10.69 -3.11
C VAL A 162 -6.37 9.41 -3.94
N ILE A 163 -5.24 8.72 -4.04
CA ILE A 163 -5.15 7.40 -4.68
C ILE A 163 -4.82 6.37 -3.59
N VAL A 164 -5.81 5.54 -3.25
CA VAL A 164 -5.56 4.41 -2.34
C VAL A 164 -4.83 3.31 -3.11
N VAL A 165 -3.66 2.90 -2.60
CA VAL A 165 -2.83 1.87 -3.21
C VAL A 165 -2.87 0.64 -2.30
N PRO A 166 -3.61 -0.40 -2.68
CA PRO A 166 -3.85 -1.54 -1.80
C PRO A 166 -2.75 -2.59 -1.92
N SER A 167 -2.65 -3.46 -0.91
CA SER A 167 -1.78 -4.63 -0.98
C SER A 167 -2.26 -5.62 -2.06
N LEU A 168 -1.30 -6.16 -2.81
CA LEU A 168 -1.55 -7.12 -3.88
C LEU A 168 -1.28 -8.54 -3.37
N ARG A 169 -2.22 -9.13 -2.63
CA ARG A 169 -2.09 -10.53 -2.15
C ARG A 169 -2.22 -11.52 -3.30
N PRO A 170 -1.26 -12.41 -3.58
CA PRO A 170 -1.52 -13.54 -4.48
C PRO A 170 -2.64 -14.43 -3.89
N THR A 171 -3.63 -14.83 -4.70
CA THR A 171 -4.53 -15.95 -4.36
C THR A 171 -3.87 -17.29 -4.70
N GLU A 172 -4.39 -18.39 -4.15
CA GLU A 172 -3.99 -19.76 -4.53
C GLU A 172 -4.10 -20.01 -6.06
N ASP A 173 -5.02 -19.31 -6.75
CA ASP A 173 -5.24 -19.43 -8.20
C ASP A 173 -4.46 -18.39 -9.06
N GLY A 174 -3.74 -17.43 -8.44
CA GLY A 174 -3.15 -16.25 -9.11
C GLY A 174 -4.20 -15.26 -9.71
N PRO A 175 -3.76 -14.16 -10.37
CA PRO A 175 -3.09 -13.02 -9.76
C PRO A 175 -4.03 -12.20 -8.84
N VAL A 176 -3.46 -11.72 -7.72
CA VAL A 176 -3.85 -10.53 -6.95
C VAL A 176 -5.32 -10.43 -6.45
N ALA A 177 -5.51 -10.82 -5.18
CA ALA A 177 -6.77 -10.87 -4.43
C ALA A 177 -7.23 -9.55 -3.79
N GLY A 178 -6.36 -8.54 -3.66
CA GLY A 178 -6.55 -7.38 -2.78
C GLY A 178 -7.72 -6.46 -3.19
N ALA A 179 -7.45 -5.21 -3.57
CA ALA A 179 -8.54 -4.31 -3.96
C ALA A 179 -9.11 -4.56 -5.37
N MET A 180 -8.50 -5.41 -6.19
CA MET A 180 -9.09 -5.76 -7.48
C MET A 180 -10.45 -6.44 -7.31
N ARG A 181 -10.69 -7.16 -6.21
CA ARG A 181 -12.02 -7.71 -5.90
C ARG A 181 -13.03 -6.62 -5.56
N THR A 182 -12.62 -5.62 -4.78
CA THR A 182 -13.45 -4.45 -4.41
C THR A 182 -13.72 -3.54 -5.60
N LEU A 183 -12.73 -3.33 -6.49
CA LEU A 183 -12.89 -2.58 -7.73
C LEU A 183 -13.75 -3.36 -8.74
N ALA A 184 -13.58 -4.68 -8.87
CA ALA A 184 -14.42 -5.52 -9.72
C ALA A 184 -15.89 -5.56 -9.26
N THR A 185 -16.16 -5.45 -7.95
CA THR A 185 -17.54 -5.32 -7.43
C THR A 185 -18.15 -3.93 -7.65
N LEU A 186 -17.36 -2.93 -8.07
CA LEU A 186 -17.81 -1.57 -8.38
C LEU A 186 -17.93 -1.33 -9.89
N VAL A 187 -17.44 -2.25 -10.72
CA VAL A 187 -17.64 -2.24 -12.18
C VAL A 187 -18.84 -3.12 -12.51
N ASP A 188 -20.04 -2.53 -12.46
CA ASP A 188 -21.20 -3.10 -13.13
C ASP A 188 -20.95 -3.05 -14.64
N SER A 189 -20.50 -4.18 -15.22
CA SER A 189 -20.54 -4.37 -16.67
C SER A 189 -21.99 -4.48 -17.10
N THR A 190 -22.57 -3.36 -17.54
CA THR A 190 -23.81 -3.32 -18.31
C THR A 190 -23.54 -3.67 -19.78
N ALA A 191 -22.96 -4.85 -19.99
CA ALA A 191 -22.90 -5.49 -21.29
C ALA A 191 -23.41 -6.93 -21.12
N ASP A 192 -24.73 -7.09 -21.22
CA ASP A 192 -25.32 -8.39 -21.55
C ASP A 192 -25.26 -8.56 -23.10
N PRO A 193 -25.22 -9.81 -23.59
CA PRO A 193 -24.78 -10.17 -24.95
C PRO A 193 -25.67 -9.72 -26.11
#